data_AF-A0A9E7W2F4-F1
#
_entry.id   AF-A0A9E7W2F4-F1
#
_cell.length_a   1.000
_cell.length_b   1.000
_cell.length_c   1.000
_cell.angle_alpha   90.00
_cell.angle_beta   90.00
_cell.angle_gamma   90.00
#
_symmetry.space_group_name_H-M   'P 1'
#
loop_
_entity.id
_entity.type
_entity.pdbx_description
1 polymer ?
#
loop_
_entity_poly.entity_id
_entity_poly.type
_entity_poly.pdbx_seq_one_letter_code
_entity_poly.pdbx_strand_id
1 'polypeptide(L)'
;MSETTNPLGLSSIPSVSSEGLVPVGRRTSLSSYLAALWNRRHFIIAESRAKMSSSTRKNILGYGWLFLNPLLSVLAFWFIFGFILQTSRGVPNFLGFLVVGVFFFGFTGKCMTGGTGAIRSGASMIKGFQFPRAALPISTVVRNFLDFMPTLLVMVIVLAVVPPLEVITWRVILVIPVIILQTIFNVGLACFLARLGHKIPDLTNFMSIVSRFWLYGSGVFFSIEDRLGNHPALLEAMQYNPMHAYLTLVRNSLLYGVDSDPKMWIVGTVWAFGLLMVGFLFFWRGEENYGRL
;
A
#
# COMPACT_ATOMS: atom_id res chain seq x y z
N MET A 1 15.63 -48.65 -43.46
CA MET A 1 14.95 -47.38 -43.78
C MET A 1 13.53 -47.50 -43.26
N SER A 2 13.23 -46.90 -42.10
CA SER A 2 11.90 -46.90 -41.51
C SER A 2 11.23 -45.59 -41.91
N GLU A 3 10.18 -45.68 -42.72
CA GLU A 3 9.31 -44.56 -43.04
C GLU A 3 8.54 -44.17 -41.78
N THR A 4 8.87 -43.01 -41.22
CA THR A 4 8.07 -42.37 -40.18
C THR A 4 6.83 -41.79 -40.84
N THR A 5 5.75 -42.55 -40.90
CA THR A 5 4.44 -42.07 -41.34
C THR A 5 3.93 -41.03 -40.35
N ASN A 6 3.69 -39.82 -40.85
CA ASN A 6 3.06 -38.73 -40.13
C ASN A 6 1.68 -39.22 -39.61
N PRO A 7 1.44 -39.30 -38.29
CA PRO A 7 0.19 -39.84 -37.73
C PRO A 7 -1.06 -39.03 -38.11
N LEU A 8 -0.88 -37.84 -38.71
CA LEU A 8 -1.96 -36.96 -39.16
C LEU A 8 -2.17 -36.94 -40.69
N GLY A 9 -1.37 -37.67 -41.47
CA GLY A 9 -1.51 -37.72 -42.94
C GLY A 9 -1.33 -36.38 -43.67
N LEU A 10 -0.79 -35.35 -42.99
CA LEU A 10 -0.60 -34.02 -43.56
C LEU A 10 0.67 -34.00 -44.43
N SER A 11 0.49 -33.70 -45.72
CA SER A 11 1.58 -33.53 -46.70
C SER A 11 2.26 -32.16 -46.66
N SER A 12 1.64 -31.19 -45.98
CA SER A 12 2.19 -29.86 -45.72
C SER A 12 1.75 -29.38 -44.33
N ILE A 13 2.62 -28.66 -43.64
CA ILE A 13 2.26 -27.99 -42.39
C ILE A 13 1.41 -26.78 -42.80
N PRO A 14 0.13 -26.67 -42.38
CA PRO A 14 -0.66 -25.48 -42.68
C PRO A 14 -0.01 -24.28 -41.98
N SER A 15 0.68 -23.45 -42.77
CA SER A 15 1.27 -22.20 -42.30
C SER A 15 0.19 -21.13 -42.29
N VAL A 16 -0.27 -20.73 -41.10
CA VAL A 16 -1.11 -19.55 -40.96
C VAL A 16 -0.25 -18.32 -41.25
N SER A 17 -0.70 -17.43 -42.15
CA SER A 17 0.00 -16.18 -42.43
C SER A 17 0.15 -15.40 -41.12
N SER A 18 1.39 -15.00 -40.81
CA SER A 18 1.70 -14.17 -39.65
C SER A 18 1.43 -12.68 -39.91
N GLU A 19 1.00 -12.32 -41.12
CA GLU A 19 0.60 -10.97 -41.48
C GLU A 19 -0.62 -10.53 -40.67
N GLY A 20 -0.47 -9.46 -39.90
CA GLY A 20 -1.51 -8.92 -39.02
C GLY A 20 -1.49 -9.44 -37.59
N LEU A 21 -0.62 -10.40 -37.24
CA LEU A 21 -0.41 -10.79 -35.84
C LEU A 21 0.34 -9.70 -35.08
N VAL A 22 -0.32 -9.08 -34.11
CA VAL A 22 0.31 -8.10 -33.22
C VAL A 22 0.79 -8.82 -31.96
N PRO A 23 2.02 -8.57 -31.47
CA PRO A 23 2.48 -9.13 -30.22
C PRO A 23 1.50 -8.85 -29.08
N VAL A 24 0.99 -9.91 -28.47
CA VAL A 24 0.10 -9.82 -27.32
C VAL A 24 0.88 -9.18 -26.16
N GLY A 25 0.57 -7.93 -25.86
CA GLY A 25 1.22 -7.17 -24.78
C GLY A 25 2.31 -6.18 -25.18
N ARG A 26 2.33 -5.68 -26.43
CA ARG A 26 3.22 -4.57 -26.84
C ARG A 26 3.02 -3.34 -25.92
N ARG A 27 4.12 -2.70 -25.53
CA ARG A 27 4.08 -1.46 -24.76
C ARG A 27 3.42 -0.35 -25.58
N THR A 28 2.27 0.15 -25.11
CA THR A 28 1.64 1.35 -25.66
C THR A 28 2.34 2.60 -25.15
N SER A 29 2.14 3.73 -25.85
CA SER A 29 2.65 5.03 -25.39
C SER A 29 2.14 5.34 -23.97
N LEU A 30 2.89 6.12 -23.20
CA LEU A 30 2.54 6.42 -21.81
C LEU A 30 1.16 7.10 -21.70
N SER A 31 0.84 8.01 -22.61
CA SER A 31 -0.46 8.70 -22.64
C SER A 31 -1.61 7.73 -22.94
N SER A 32 -1.45 6.87 -23.95
CA SER A 32 -2.44 5.83 -24.26
C SER A 32 -2.61 4.84 -23.11
N TYR A 33 -1.52 4.52 -22.41
CA TYR A 33 -1.55 3.62 -21.25
C TYR A 33 -2.30 4.22 -20.06
N LEU A 34 -2.05 5.50 -19.75
CA LEU A 34 -2.77 6.24 -18.72
C LEU A 34 -4.26 6.41 -19.06
N ALA A 35 -4.58 6.72 -20.32
CA ALA A 35 -5.97 6.78 -20.78
C ALA A 35 -6.68 5.42 -20.64
N ALA A 36 -5.99 4.32 -20.99
CA ALA A 36 -6.51 2.98 -20.82
C ALA A 36 -6.73 2.60 -19.34
N LEU A 37 -5.84 3.02 -18.44
CA LEU A 37 -6.02 2.87 -16.99
C LEU A 37 -7.24 3.65 -16.48
N TRP A 38 -7.39 4.90 -16.92
CA TRP A 38 -8.52 5.75 -16.55
C TRP A 38 -9.87 5.17 -17.01
N ASN A 39 -9.91 4.63 -18.23
CA ASN A 39 -11.09 3.94 -18.75
C ASN A 39 -11.42 2.67 -17.96
N ARG A 40 -10.43 2.05 -17.31
CA ARG A 40 -10.59 0.87 -16.45
C ARG A 40 -10.75 1.17 -14.96
N ARG A 41 -10.97 2.43 -14.55
CA ARG A 41 -11.21 2.77 -13.13
C ARG A 41 -12.34 1.98 -12.48
N HIS A 42 -13.42 1.72 -13.23
CA HIS A 42 -14.55 0.91 -12.76
C HIS A 42 -14.16 -0.53 -12.48
N PHE A 43 -13.30 -1.10 -13.34
CA PHE A 43 -12.72 -2.42 -13.15
C PHE A 43 -11.85 -2.45 -11.89
N ILE A 44 -10.95 -1.46 -11.72
CA ILE A 44 -10.06 -1.38 -10.54
C ILE A 44 -10.88 -1.33 -9.25
N ILE A 45 -11.93 -0.49 -9.21
CA ILE A 45 -12.80 -0.36 -8.03
C ILE A 45 -13.59 -1.66 -7.80
N ALA A 46 -14.16 -2.26 -8.84
CA ALA A 46 -14.93 -3.49 -8.73
C ALA A 46 -14.07 -4.67 -8.27
N GLU A 47 -12.88 -4.85 -8.83
CA GLU A 47 -11.90 -5.88 -8.43
C GLU A 47 -11.51 -5.70 -6.96
N SER A 48 -11.22 -4.46 -6.55
CA SER A 48 -10.84 -4.12 -5.17
C SER A 48 -11.95 -4.46 -4.18
N ARG A 49 -13.19 -4.06 -4.48
CA ARG A 49 -14.38 -4.37 -3.67
C ARG A 49 -14.64 -5.87 -3.62
N ALA A 50 -14.54 -6.57 -4.74
CA ALA A 50 -14.73 -8.01 -4.82
C ALA A 50 -13.72 -8.76 -3.94
N LYS A 51 -12.43 -8.37 -4.00
CA LYS A 51 -11.35 -8.95 -3.17
C LYS A 51 -11.50 -8.62 -1.68
N MET A 52 -11.89 -7.41 -1.31
CA MET A 52 -12.22 -7.04 0.07
C MET A 52 -13.40 -7.87 0.60
N SER A 53 -14.47 -7.96 -0.19
CA SER A 53 -15.66 -8.71 0.18
C SER A 53 -15.38 -10.21 0.25
N SER A 54 -14.57 -10.77 -0.65
CA SER A 54 -14.24 -12.20 -0.63
C SER A 54 -13.45 -12.64 0.60
N SER A 55 -12.57 -11.79 1.15
CA SER A 55 -11.83 -12.12 2.38
C SER A 55 -12.71 -12.23 3.61
N THR A 56 -13.92 -11.66 3.54
CA THR A 56 -14.77 -11.45 4.70
C THR A 56 -16.09 -12.22 4.59
N ARG A 57 -16.57 -12.48 3.36
CA ARG A 57 -17.81 -13.22 3.06
C ARG A 57 -17.85 -14.66 3.59
N LYS A 58 -16.69 -15.31 3.74
CA LYS A 58 -16.62 -16.69 4.24
C LYS A 58 -16.67 -16.80 5.77
N ASN A 59 -16.59 -15.68 6.48
CA ASN A 59 -16.54 -15.64 7.94
C ASN A 59 -17.96 -15.47 8.51
N ILE A 60 -18.23 -16.09 9.67
CA ILE A 60 -19.53 -16.02 10.36
C ILE A 60 -19.97 -14.55 10.60
N LEU A 61 -19.05 -13.72 11.10
CA LEU A 61 -19.31 -12.29 11.38
C LEU A 61 -19.34 -11.41 10.12
N GLY A 62 -18.97 -11.95 8.96
CA GLY A 62 -18.91 -11.19 7.71
C GLY A 62 -18.17 -9.85 7.90
N TYR A 63 -18.75 -8.78 7.35
CA TYR A 63 -18.19 -7.42 7.37
C TYR A 63 -17.92 -6.85 8.77
N GLY A 64 -18.49 -7.43 9.83
CA GLY A 64 -18.20 -7.05 11.22
C GLY A 64 -16.71 -7.14 11.55
N TRP A 65 -15.96 -8.05 10.92
CA TRP A 65 -14.51 -8.17 11.09
C TRP A 65 -13.72 -6.94 10.66
N LEU A 66 -14.26 -6.10 9.76
CA LEU A 66 -13.59 -4.87 9.35
C LEU A 66 -13.52 -3.84 10.49
N PHE A 67 -14.48 -3.87 11.42
CA PHE A 67 -14.52 -3.02 12.60
C PHE A 67 -13.95 -3.72 13.84
N LEU A 68 -14.20 -5.02 13.96
CA LEU A 68 -13.76 -5.79 15.13
C LEU A 68 -12.24 -5.93 15.18
N ASN A 69 -11.56 -6.15 14.05
CA ASN A 69 -10.10 -6.25 14.03
C ASN A 69 -9.38 -5.00 14.56
N PRO A 70 -9.67 -3.78 14.07
CA PRO A 70 -9.04 -2.58 14.63
C PRO A 70 -9.46 -2.32 16.08
N LEU A 71 -10.71 -2.59 16.46
CA LEU A 71 -11.17 -2.42 17.84
C LEU A 71 -10.43 -3.34 18.82
N LEU A 72 -10.29 -4.63 18.49
CA LEU A 72 -9.52 -5.59 19.28
C LEU A 72 -8.03 -5.22 19.33
N SER A 73 -7.49 -4.65 18.25
CA SER A 73 -6.10 -4.18 18.22
C SER A 73 -5.89 -3.02 19.19
N VAL A 74 -6.80 -2.03 19.19
CA VAL A 74 -6.79 -0.93 20.17
C VAL A 74 -6.92 -1.47 21.59
N LEU A 75 -7.86 -2.39 21.83
CA LEU A 75 -8.06 -3.00 23.15
C LEU A 75 -6.77 -3.68 23.64
N ALA A 76 -6.10 -4.43 22.78
CA ALA A 76 -4.83 -5.08 23.09
C ALA A 76 -3.73 -4.06 23.41
N PHE A 77 -3.63 -2.98 22.63
CA PHE A 77 -2.66 -1.90 22.90
C PHE A 77 -2.96 -1.17 24.21
N TRP A 78 -4.24 -0.89 24.49
CA TRP A 78 -4.66 -0.29 25.75
C TRP A 78 -4.35 -1.20 26.93
N PHE A 79 -4.65 -2.50 26.83
CA PHE A 79 -4.38 -3.46 27.88
C PHE A 79 -2.87 -3.58 28.16
N ILE A 80 -2.03 -3.71 27.13
CA ILE A 80 -0.59 -3.87 27.32
C ILE A 80 0.08 -2.57 27.74
N PHE A 81 -0.13 -1.48 27.01
CA PHE A 81 0.63 -0.24 27.21
C PHE A 81 -0.01 0.72 28.20
N GLY A 82 -1.34 0.73 28.28
CA GLY A 82 -2.09 1.55 29.24
C GLY A 82 -2.21 0.87 30.59
N PHE A 83 -2.70 -0.37 30.63
CA PHE A 83 -3.01 -1.05 31.90
C PHE A 83 -1.81 -1.77 32.53
N ILE A 84 -1.11 -2.65 31.77
CA ILE A 84 0.01 -3.45 32.32
C ILE A 84 1.28 -2.61 32.50
N LEU A 85 1.74 -1.97 31.42
CA LEU A 85 3.04 -1.28 31.43
C LEU A 85 2.97 0.16 31.95
N GLN A 86 1.76 0.73 32.07
CA GLN A 86 1.50 2.12 32.47
C GLN A 86 2.49 3.11 31.84
N THR A 87 2.79 2.91 30.55
CA THR A 87 3.89 3.60 29.88
C THR A 87 3.37 4.91 29.30
N SER A 88 3.90 6.03 29.77
CA SER A 88 3.72 7.33 29.11
C SER A 88 4.84 7.59 28.09
N ARG A 89 6.03 7.00 28.26
CA ARG A 89 7.21 7.19 27.37
C ARG A 89 7.54 8.66 27.03
N GLY A 90 7.09 9.61 27.85
CA GLY A 90 7.22 11.06 27.59
C GLY A 90 6.15 11.66 26.67
N VAL A 91 5.15 10.88 26.24
CA VAL A 91 4.07 11.32 25.36
C VAL A 91 2.75 11.41 26.15
N PRO A 92 2.06 12.57 26.15
CA PRO A 92 0.81 12.76 26.92
C PRO A 92 -0.29 11.75 26.58
N ASN A 93 -0.44 11.42 25.29
CA ASN A 93 -1.39 10.41 24.81
C ASN A 93 -0.66 9.29 24.06
N PHE A 94 0.07 8.47 24.81
CA PHE A 94 0.86 7.37 24.23
C PHE A 94 0.00 6.35 23.48
N LEU A 95 -1.21 6.05 23.98
CA LEU A 95 -2.14 5.15 23.31
C LEU A 95 -2.53 5.68 21.93
N GLY A 96 -2.97 6.94 21.85
CA GLY A 96 -3.35 7.56 20.58
C GLY A 96 -2.17 7.67 19.63
N PHE A 97 -0.99 8.02 20.15
CA PHE A 97 0.26 8.04 19.39
C PHE A 97 0.57 6.69 18.76
N LEU A 98 0.41 5.59 19.52
CA LEU A 98 0.67 4.24 19.07
C LEU A 98 -0.38 3.77 18.06
N VAL A 99 -1.67 3.98 18.32
CA VAL A 99 -2.77 3.56 17.43
C VAL A 99 -2.64 4.25 16.07
N VAL A 100 -2.43 5.58 16.04
CA VAL A 100 -2.18 6.33 14.80
C VAL A 100 -0.98 5.75 14.07
N GLY A 101 0.13 5.55 14.79
CA GLY A 101 1.36 4.97 14.27
C GLY A 101 1.15 3.64 13.57
N VAL A 102 0.57 2.67 14.29
CA VAL A 102 0.39 1.30 13.81
C VAL A 102 -0.61 1.24 12.66
N PHE A 103 -1.70 2.00 12.71
CA PHE A 103 -2.75 1.93 11.68
C PHE A 103 -2.28 2.55 10.36
N PHE A 104 -1.69 3.75 10.41
CA PHE A 104 -1.15 4.41 9.20
C PHE A 104 0.01 3.63 8.61
N PHE A 105 0.93 3.11 9.44
CA PHE A 105 1.99 2.24 8.95
C PHE A 105 1.41 0.95 8.35
N GLY A 106 0.44 0.32 9.03
CA GLY A 106 -0.20 -0.91 8.59
C GLY A 106 -0.82 -0.80 7.20
N PHE A 107 -1.42 0.35 6.87
CA PHE A 107 -1.89 0.64 5.51
C PHE A 107 -0.76 0.56 4.47
N THR A 108 0.34 1.26 4.70
CA THR A 108 1.52 1.23 3.81
C THR A 108 2.19 -0.15 3.76
N GLY A 109 2.34 -0.84 4.90
CA GLY A 109 2.92 -2.18 4.96
C GLY A 109 2.12 -3.22 4.17
N LYS A 110 0.78 -3.15 4.23
CA LYS A 110 -0.11 -3.98 3.38
C LYS A 110 0.04 -3.67 1.89
N CYS A 111 0.21 -2.39 1.53
CA CYS A 111 0.45 -1.99 0.14
C CYS A 111 1.81 -2.46 -0.38
N MET A 112 2.85 -2.39 0.46
CA MET A 112 4.21 -2.84 0.16
C MET A 112 4.26 -4.35 -0.12
N THR A 113 3.75 -5.15 0.82
CA THR A 113 3.73 -6.62 0.72
C THR A 113 2.78 -7.12 -0.36
N GLY A 114 1.55 -6.61 -0.39
CA GLY A 114 0.56 -6.97 -1.42
C GLY A 114 0.97 -6.52 -2.82
N GLY A 115 1.54 -5.32 -2.95
CA GLY A 115 2.05 -4.79 -4.21
C GLY A 115 3.18 -5.65 -4.79
N THR A 116 4.10 -6.11 -3.94
CA THR A 116 5.20 -7.01 -4.36
C THR A 116 4.67 -8.29 -5.03
N GLY A 117 3.56 -8.86 -4.53
CA GLY A 117 2.94 -10.06 -5.08
C GLY A 117 1.85 -9.82 -6.13
N ALA A 118 1.58 -8.57 -6.51
CA ALA A 118 0.37 -8.21 -7.27
C ALA A 118 0.28 -8.92 -8.63
N ILE A 119 1.38 -8.99 -9.39
CA ILE A 119 1.42 -9.62 -10.72
C ILE A 119 1.17 -11.12 -10.64
N ARG A 120 1.83 -11.80 -9.70
CA ARG A 120 1.63 -13.24 -9.46
C ARG A 120 0.19 -13.54 -9.05
N SER A 121 -0.37 -12.73 -8.14
CA SER A 121 -1.76 -12.91 -7.69
C SER A 121 -2.80 -12.67 -8.79
N GLY A 122 -2.46 -11.83 -9.78
CA GLY A 122 -3.32 -11.52 -10.93
C GLY A 122 -3.00 -12.33 -12.19
N ALA A 123 -2.15 -13.36 -12.10
CA ALA A 123 -1.67 -14.11 -13.27
C ALA A 123 -2.79 -14.69 -14.13
N SER A 124 -3.84 -15.25 -13.51
CA SER A 124 -5.02 -15.76 -14.23
C SER A 124 -5.72 -14.68 -15.04
N MET A 125 -5.82 -13.47 -14.49
CA MET A 125 -6.45 -12.33 -15.16
C MET A 125 -5.59 -11.83 -16.32
N ILE A 126 -4.27 -11.77 -16.14
CA ILE A 126 -3.31 -11.40 -17.19
C ILE A 126 -3.39 -12.39 -18.37
N LYS A 127 -3.55 -13.69 -18.09
CA LYS A 127 -3.68 -14.73 -19.12
C LYS A 127 -5.04 -14.68 -19.83
N GLY A 128 -6.12 -14.32 -19.13
CA GLY A 128 -7.47 -14.32 -19.67
C GLY A 128 -7.89 -13.03 -20.39
N PHE A 129 -7.33 -11.87 -20.04
CA PHE A 129 -7.80 -10.57 -20.55
C PHE A 129 -6.64 -9.62 -20.87
N GLN A 130 -6.80 -8.83 -21.94
CA GLN A 130 -5.84 -7.80 -22.32
C GLN A 130 -6.13 -6.48 -21.59
N PHE A 131 -5.31 -6.12 -20.59
CA PHE A 131 -5.43 -4.84 -19.89
C PHE A 131 -4.09 -4.29 -19.37
N PRO A 132 -4.00 -2.97 -19.07
CA PRO A 132 -2.86 -2.38 -18.39
C PRO A 132 -2.55 -3.12 -17.09
N ARG A 133 -1.42 -3.83 -17.00
CA ARG A 133 -1.11 -4.65 -15.82
C ARG A 133 -0.94 -3.83 -14.55
N ALA A 134 -0.66 -2.52 -14.67
CA ALA A 134 -0.62 -1.60 -13.54
C ALA A 134 -1.96 -1.51 -12.79
N ALA A 135 -3.08 -1.92 -13.40
CA ALA A 135 -4.35 -2.03 -12.71
C ALA A 135 -4.31 -2.98 -11.49
N LEU A 136 -3.44 -4.00 -11.50
CA LEU A 136 -3.29 -4.98 -10.41
C LEU A 136 -2.63 -4.39 -9.14
N PRO A 137 -1.43 -3.76 -9.21
CA PRO A 137 -0.88 -3.09 -8.03
C PRO A 137 -1.75 -1.92 -7.59
N ILE A 138 -2.40 -1.19 -8.50
CA ILE A 138 -3.32 -0.11 -8.14
C ILE A 138 -4.56 -0.66 -7.42
N SER A 139 -5.17 -1.75 -7.91
CA SER A 139 -6.33 -2.37 -7.24
C SER A 139 -5.95 -2.93 -5.87
N THR A 140 -4.71 -3.37 -5.68
CA THR A 140 -4.19 -3.76 -4.36
C THR A 140 -4.17 -2.56 -3.38
N VAL A 141 -3.70 -1.39 -3.83
CA VAL A 141 -3.69 -0.18 -2.99
C VAL A 141 -5.11 0.31 -2.71
N VAL A 142 -5.99 0.33 -3.72
CA VAL A 142 -7.40 0.71 -3.56
C VAL A 142 -8.10 -0.24 -2.58
N ARG A 143 -7.87 -1.55 -2.66
CA ARG A 143 -8.39 -2.51 -1.69
C ARG A 143 -7.92 -2.21 -0.28
N ASN A 144 -6.61 -2.01 -0.08
CA ASN A 144 -6.06 -1.71 1.24
C ASN A 144 -6.55 -0.37 1.78
N PHE A 145 -6.83 0.59 0.91
CA PHE A 145 -7.44 1.87 1.27
C PHE A 145 -8.89 1.66 1.74
N LEU A 146 -9.68 0.84 1.04
CA LEU A 146 -11.04 0.49 1.47
C LEU A 146 -11.04 -0.25 2.82
N ASP A 147 -10.09 -1.17 3.04
CA ASP A 147 -9.90 -1.85 4.34
C ASP A 147 -9.46 -0.87 5.45
N PHE A 148 -8.76 0.19 5.09
CA PHE A 148 -8.31 1.22 6.01
C PHE A 148 -9.43 2.17 6.44
N MET A 149 -10.50 2.35 5.65
CA MET A 149 -11.60 3.27 6.00
C MET A 149 -12.33 2.87 7.31
N PRO A 150 -12.76 1.60 7.51
CA PRO A 150 -13.30 1.17 8.81
C PRO A 150 -12.30 1.32 9.96
N THR A 151 -11.02 1.08 9.68
CA THR A 151 -9.93 1.23 10.67
C THR A 151 -9.77 2.68 11.12
N LEU A 152 -9.82 3.63 10.19
CA LEU A 152 -9.82 5.06 10.49
C LEU A 152 -11.05 5.47 11.30
N LEU A 153 -12.24 4.98 10.95
CA LEU A 153 -13.46 5.30 11.69
C LEU A 153 -13.36 4.83 13.15
N VAL A 154 -12.95 3.58 13.37
CA VAL A 154 -12.74 3.04 14.72
C VAL A 154 -11.69 3.84 15.48
N MET A 155 -10.59 4.19 14.84
CA MET A 155 -9.54 5.03 15.44
C MET A 155 -10.08 6.38 15.90
N VAL A 156 -10.81 7.11 15.04
CA VAL A 156 -11.36 8.43 15.40
C VAL A 156 -12.36 8.31 16.56
N ILE A 157 -13.23 7.30 16.54
CA ILE A 157 -14.19 7.07 17.63
C ILE A 157 -13.46 6.78 18.95
N VAL A 158 -12.45 5.91 18.92
CA VAL A 158 -11.66 5.57 20.11
C VAL A 158 -10.96 6.82 20.66
N LEU A 159 -10.32 7.62 19.81
CA LEU A 159 -9.63 8.83 20.26
C LEU A 159 -10.59 9.90 20.82
N ALA A 160 -11.83 9.92 20.35
CA ALA A 160 -12.85 10.85 20.85
C ALA A 160 -13.48 10.42 22.19
N VAL A 161 -13.40 9.14 22.56
CA VAL A 161 -14.09 8.59 23.74
C VAL A 161 -13.11 8.15 24.84
N VAL A 162 -11.91 7.73 24.48
CA VAL A 162 -10.91 7.21 25.43
C VAL A 162 -10.01 8.34 25.93
N PRO A 163 -9.93 8.58 27.27
CA PRO A 163 -9.05 9.59 27.82
C PRO A 163 -7.55 9.34 27.56
N PRO A 164 -6.72 10.39 27.44
CA PRO A 164 -7.08 11.82 27.53
C PRO A 164 -7.85 12.29 26.29
N LEU A 165 -8.93 13.06 26.52
CA LEU A 165 -9.75 13.61 25.45
C LEU A 165 -8.98 14.73 24.76
N GLU A 166 -8.59 14.51 23.51
CA GLU A 166 -7.91 15.52 22.72
C GLU A 166 -8.90 16.61 22.28
N VAL A 167 -8.45 17.87 22.30
CA VAL A 167 -9.25 18.97 21.76
C VAL A 167 -9.22 18.87 20.24
N ILE A 168 -10.29 18.32 19.66
CA ILE A 168 -10.45 18.24 18.21
C ILE A 168 -10.52 19.67 17.66
N THR A 169 -9.46 20.09 16.97
CA THR A 169 -9.40 21.38 16.27
C THR A 169 -9.78 21.22 14.80
N TRP A 170 -9.96 22.34 14.08
CA TRP A 170 -10.20 22.34 12.63
C TRP A 170 -9.11 21.59 11.84
N ARG A 171 -7.91 21.42 12.43
CA ARG A 171 -6.75 20.75 11.84
C ARG A 171 -6.99 19.28 11.52
N VAL A 172 -8.01 18.63 12.08
CA VAL A 172 -8.38 17.26 11.68
C VAL A 172 -8.67 17.16 10.18
N ILE A 173 -9.11 18.24 9.53
CA ILE A 173 -9.30 18.29 8.07
C ILE A 173 -7.98 18.04 7.33
N LEU A 174 -6.82 18.41 7.89
CA LEU A 174 -5.49 18.19 7.31
C LEU A 174 -5.12 16.70 7.23
N VAL A 175 -5.81 15.81 7.95
CA VAL A 175 -5.60 14.36 7.81
C VAL A 175 -5.99 13.88 6.41
N ILE A 176 -6.97 14.52 5.76
CA ILE A 176 -7.43 14.16 4.40
C ILE A 176 -6.30 14.29 3.37
N PRO A 177 -5.63 15.45 3.20
CA PRO A 177 -4.51 15.57 2.27
C PRO A 177 -3.35 14.63 2.64
N VAL A 178 -3.11 14.33 3.92
CA VAL A 178 -2.07 13.34 4.30
C VAL A 178 -2.42 11.94 3.79
N ILE A 179 -3.67 11.50 3.98
CA ILE A 179 -4.14 10.21 3.46
C ILE A 179 -4.03 10.15 1.93
N ILE A 180 -4.33 11.24 1.23
CA ILE A 180 -4.18 11.34 -0.23
C ILE A 180 -2.72 11.17 -0.62
N LEU A 181 -1.80 11.94 -0.01
CA LEU A 181 -0.37 11.85 -0.28
C LEU A 181 0.17 10.45 0.01
N GLN A 182 -0.19 9.85 1.14
CA GLN A 182 0.22 8.49 1.49
C GLN A 182 -0.35 7.45 0.53
N THR A 183 -1.59 7.63 0.04
CA THR A 183 -2.17 6.75 -0.98
C THR A 183 -1.42 6.85 -2.30
N ILE A 184 -1.06 8.06 -2.73
CA ILE A 184 -0.24 8.30 -3.92
C ILE A 184 1.13 7.63 -3.77
N PHE A 185 1.78 7.82 -2.63
CA PHE A 185 3.03 7.14 -2.28
C PHE A 185 2.88 5.61 -2.36
N ASN A 186 1.82 5.06 -1.78
CA ASN A 186 1.55 3.63 -1.78
C ASN A 186 1.31 3.07 -3.20
N VAL A 187 0.68 3.84 -4.10
CA VAL A 187 0.57 3.46 -5.52
C VAL A 187 1.94 3.38 -6.19
N GLY A 188 2.79 4.38 -5.97
CA GLY A 188 4.17 4.37 -6.48
C GLY A 188 4.97 3.19 -5.95
N LEU A 189 4.93 2.96 -4.64
CA LEU A 189 5.60 1.86 -3.95
C LEU A 189 5.11 0.50 -4.47
N ALA A 190 3.80 0.31 -4.57
CA ALA A 190 3.21 -0.94 -5.05
C ALA A 190 3.60 -1.23 -6.50
N CYS A 191 3.57 -0.23 -7.39
CA CYS A 191 4.03 -0.38 -8.77
C CYS A 191 5.52 -0.73 -8.85
N PHE A 192 6.37 -0.04 -8.08
CA PHE A 192 7.80 -0.31 -8.05
C PHE A 192 8.08 -1.75 -7.61
N LEU A 193 7.48 -2.16 -6.49
CA LEU A 193 7.68 -3.50 -5.93
C LEU A 193 7.02 -4.60 -6.74
N ALA A 194 5.89 -4.35 -7.40
CA ALA A 194 5.25 -5.32 -8.30
C ALA A 194 6.20 -5.74 -9.42
N ARG A 195 6.96 -4.78 -9.99
CA ARG A 195 7.97 -5.09 -11.02
C ARG A 195 9.12 -5.91 -10.47
N LEU A 196 9.63 -5.56 -9.28
CA LEU A 196 10.72 -6.30 -8.66
C LEU A 196 10.28 -7.72 -8.23
N GLY A 197 9.08 -7.85 -7.66
CA GLY A 197 8.53 -9.13 -7.23
C GLY A 197 8.18 -10.07 -8.38
N HIS A 198 7.84 -9.52 -9.55
CA HIS A 198 7.74 -10.31 -10.78
C HIS A 198 9.10 -10.90 -11.20
N LYS A 199 10.20 -10.16 -11.03
CA LYS A 199 11.55 -10.64 -11.35
C LYS A 199 12.12 -11.60 -10.30
N ILE A 200 11.79 -11.36 -9.03
CA ILE A 200 12.36 -12.07 -7.88
C ILE A 200 11.20 -12.64 -7.05
N PRO A 201 10.83 -13.91 -7.24
CA PRO A 201 9.67 -14.52 -6.57
C PRO A 201 9.70 -14.43 -5.03
N ASP A 202 10.90 -14.56 -4.43
CA ASP A 202 11.12 -14.53 -2.98
C ASP A 202 11.01 -13.13 -2.35
N LEU A 203 10.95 -12.09 -3.20
CA LEU A 203 10.91 -10.71 -2.72
C LEU A 203 9.69 -10.44 -1.83
N THR A 204 8.57 -11.16 -2.02
CA THR A 204 7.40 -11.00 -1.14
C THR A 204 7.73 -11.32 0.33
N ASN A 205 8.50 -12.38 0.57
CA ASN A 205 8.92 -12.75 1.93
C ASN A 205 9.92 -11.74 2.49
N PHE A 206 10.90 -11.33 1.66
CA PHE A 206 11.88 -10.34 2.04
C PHE A 206 11.23 -8.99 2.40
N MET A 207 10.30 -8.50 1.59
CA MET A 207 9.61 -7.23 1.84
C MET A 207 8.75 -7.27 3.10
N SER A 208 8.25 -8.44 3.51
CA SER A 208 7.58 -8.60 4.81
C SER A 208 8.53 -8.43 6.00
N ILE A 209 9.80 -8.84 5.86
CA ILE A 209 10.85 -8.57 6.86
C ILE A 209 11.22 -7.09 6.85
N VAL A 210 11.48 -6.51 5.68
CA VAL A 210 11.83 -5.08 5.55
C VAL A 210 10.72 -4.19 6.13
N SER A 211 9.45 -4.52 5.88
CA SER A 211 8.32 -3.77 6.45
C SER A 211 8.33 -3.78 7.98
N ARG A 212 8.79 -4.85 8.63
CA ARG A 212 8.90 -4.91 10.10
C ARG A 212 10.03 -4.03 10.61
N PHE A 213 11.21 -4.08 9.98
CA PHE A 213 12.30 -3.17 10.35
C PHE A 213 11.92 -1.71 10.15
N TRP A 214 11.22 -1.41 9.06
CA TRP A 214 10.76 -0.05 8.77
C TRP A 214 9.71 0.43 9.78
N LEU A 215 8.80 -0.44 10.24
CA LEU A 215 7.84 -0.13 11.32
C LEU A 215 8.55 0.34 12.59
N TYR A 216 9.61 -0.36 12.99
CA TYR A 216 10.39 0.00 14.17
C TYR A 216 11.20 1.28 13.96
N GLY A 217 11.73 1.49 12.74
CA GLY A 217 12.53 2.65 12.38
C GLY A 217 11.73 3.92 12.01
N SER A 218 10.40 3.88 11.91
CA SER A 218 9.60 5.04 11.47
C SER A 218 8.97 5.86 12.60
N GLY A 219 9.40 5.66 13.86
CA GLY A 219 8.84 6.40 15.00
C GLY A 219 7.39 6.01 15.34
N VAL A 220 6.97 4.79 15.02
CA VAL A 220 5.63 4.30 15.36
C VAL A 220 5.47 4.15 16.87
N PHE A 221 6.51 3.66 17.55
CA PHE A 221 6.47 3.32 18.99
C PHE A 221 7.09 4.38 19.91
N PHE A 222 7.76 5.39 19.36
CA PHE A 222 8.46 6.43 20.10
C PHE A 222 8.59 7.72 19.28
N SER A 223 8.69 8.85 19.97
CA SER A 223 9.03 10.16 19.39
C SER A 223 10.49 10.15 18.94
N ILE A 224 10.73 10.45 17.65
CA ILE A 224 12.07 10.38 17.05
C ILE A 224 12.92 11.51 17.62
N GLU A 225 12.33 12.68 17.76
CA GLU A 225 12.92 13.91 18.27
C GLU A 225 13.45 13.72 19.70
N ASP A 226 12.62 13.14 20.58
CA ASP A 226 13.00 12.93 21.98
C ASP A 226 14.09 11.86 22.15
N ARG A 227 14.12 10.85 21.29
CA ARG A 227 15.04 9.71 21.41
C ARG A 227 16.38 9.91 20.69
N LEU A 228 16.38 10.70 19.62
CA LEU A 228 17.56 10.92 18.77
C LEU A 228 18.14 12.32 18.87
N GLY A 229 17.68 13.16 19.81
CA GLY A 229 18.24 14.49 20.05
C GLY A 229 19.76 14.50 20.27
N ASN A 230 20.33 13.44 20.85
CA ASN A 230 21.78 13.30 21.06
C ASN A 230 22.55 12.78 19.82
N HIS A 231 21.85 12.45 18.72
CA HIS A 231 22.40 11.89 17.50
C HIS A 231 21.91 12.67 16.27
N PRO A 232 22.45 13.87 16.01
CA PRO A 232 21.91 14.81 15.01
C PRO A 232 21.87 14.24 13.60
N ALA A 233 22.89 13.48 13.18
CA ALA A 233 22.93 12.86 11.86
C ALA A 233 21.82 11.79 11.68
N LEU A 234 21.54 11.01 12.74
CA LEU A 234 20.51 9.98 12.69
C LEU A 234 19.10 10.60 12.77
N LEU A 235 18.94 11.65 13.57
CA LEU A 235 17.72 12.45 13.61
C LEU A 235 17.39 13.02 12.23
N GLU A 236 18.36 13.63 11.55
CA GLU A 236 18.18 14.19 10.21
C GLU A 236 17.79 13.10 9.20
N ALA A 237 18.46 11.95 9.20
CA ALA A 237 18.10 10.84 8.33
C ALA A 237 16.66 10.35 8.55
N MET A 238 16.21 10.30 9.80
CA MET A 238 14.84 9.89 10.15
C MET A 238 13.79 10.94 9.76
N GLN A 239 14.12 12.23 9.75
CA GLN A 239 13.22 13.27 9.27
C GLN A 239 12.91 13.15 7.77
N TYR A 240 13.80 12.56 6.98
CA TYR A 240 13.56 12.27 5.57
C TYR A 240 12.79 10.95 5.31
N ASN A 241 12.49 10.18 6.36
CA ASN A 241 11.70 8.96 6.23
C ASN A 241 10.24 9.31 5.90
N PRO A 242 9.67 8.83 4.77
CA PRO A 242 8.32 9.20 4.35
C PRO A 242 7.26 8.82 5.38
N MET A 243 7.45 7.70 6.05
CA MET A 243 6.47 7.24 7.03
C MET A 243 6.53 8.06 8.31
N HIS A 244 7.72 8.53 8.71
CA HIS A 244 7.82 9.50 9.81
C HIS A 244 7.09 10.80 9.45
N ALA A 245 7.30 11.34 8.23
CA ALA A 245 6.61 12.54 7.77
C ALA A 245 5.08 12.41 7.86
N TYR A 246 4.49 11.33 7.30
CA TYR A 246 3.04 11.14 7.38
C TYR A 246 2.54 10.95 8.81
N LEU A 247 3.26 10.21 9.65
CA LEU A 247 2.88 10.03 11.07
C LEU A 247 2.91 11.34 11.84
N THR A 248 3.95 12.15 11.65
CA THR A 248 4.07 13.47 12.30
C THR A 248 2.93 14.40 11.87
N LEU A 249 2.62 14.46 10.57
CA LEU A 249 1.51 15.27 10.06
C LEU A 249 0.15 14.86 10.67
N VAL A 250 -0.13 13.56 10.75
CA VAL A 250 -1.39 13.05 11.31
C VAL A 250 -1.44 13.28 12.81
N ARG A 251 -0.37 13.00 13.55
CA ARG A 251 -0.32 13.17 15.02
C ARG A 251 -0.49 14.63 15.41
N ASN A 252 0.18 15.55 14.73
CA ASN A 252 0.04 16.98 14.97
C ASN A 252 -1.38 17.47 14.68
N SER A 253 -2.01 16.94 13.62
CA SER A 253 -3.37 17.32 13.23
C SER A 253 -4.46 16.73 14.12
N LEU A 254 -4.29 15.48 14.57
CA LEU A 254 -5.33 14.67 15.23
C LEU A 254 -5.18 14.59 16.74
N LEU A 255 -3.94 14.53 17.26
CA LEU A 255 -3.67 14.40 18.69
C LEU A 255 -3.32 15.76 19.30
N TYR A 256 -2.33 16.46 18.75
CA TYR A 256 -1.77 17.64 19.41
C TYR A 256 -2.44 18.96 19.05
N GLY A 257 -3.15 19.02 17.92
CA GLY A 257 -3.79 20.24 17.44
C GLY A 257 -2.80 21.36 17.10
N VAL A 258 -1.55 21.03 16.73
CA VAL A 258 -0.48 21.98 16.40
C VAL A 258 -0.19 21.99 14.90
N ASP A 259 0.34 23.10 14.42
CA ASP A 259 0.80 23.18 13.04
C ASP A 259 2.09 22.36 12.87
N SER A 260 2.13 21.59 11.80
CA SER A 260 3.31 20.80 11.47
C SER A 260 4.36 21.65 10.77
N ASP A 261 5.63 21.33 11.00
CA ASP A 261 6.73 21.90 10.25
C ASP A 261 6.48 21.74 8.72
N PRO A 262 6.50 22.83 7.94
CA PRO A 262 6.38 22.78 6.48
C PRO A 262 7.32 21.77 5.81
N LYS A 263 8.49 21.49 6.39
CA LYS A 263 9.42 20.46 5.93
C LYS A 263 8.74 19.10 5.81
N MET A 264 7.89 18.70 6.75
CA MET A 264 7.21 17.40 6.72
C MET A 264 6.21 17.29 5.56
N TRP A 265 5.52 18.39 5.24
CA TRP A 265 4.66 18.45 4.06
C TRP A 265 5.45 18.34 2.76
N ILE A 266 6.59 19.02 2.67
CA ILE A 266 7.49 18.96 1.51
C ILE A 266 8.02 17.53 1.33
N VAL A 267 8.56 16.93 2.39
CA VAL A 267 9.08 15.56 2.38
C VAL A 267 7.99 14.56 1.97
N GLY A 268 6.80 14.64 2.58
CA GLY A 268 5.66 13.78 2.26
C GLY A 268 5.19 13.92 0.81
N THR A 269 5.22 15.14 0.27
CA THR A 269 4.83 15.44 -1.12
C THR A 269 5.89 14.92 -2.11
N VAL A 270 7.16 15.21 -1.86
CA VAL A 270 8.28 14.75 -2.69
C VAL A 270 8.32 13.23 -2.76
N TRP A 271 8.13 12.53 -1.64
CA TRP A 271 8.06 11.07 -1.65
C TRP A 271 6.83 10.55 -2.37
N ALA A 272 5.66 11.14 -2.18
CA ALA A 272 4.44 10.73 -2.85
C ALA A 272 4.58 10.79 -4.37
N PHE A 273 4.90 11.97 -4.91
CA PHE A 273 4.99 12.16 -6.35
C PHE A 273 6.28 11.56 -6.94
N GLY A 274 7.40 11.64 -6.24
CA GLY A 274 8.67 11.06 -6.66
C GLY A 274 8.56 9.54 -6.81
N LEU A 275 8.01 8.85 -5.81
CA LEU A 275 7.84 7.40 -5.89
C LEU A 275 6.73 7.00 -6.85
N LEU A 276 5.66 7.80 -6.99
CA LEU A 276 4.66 7.58 -8.04
C LEU A 276 5.31 7.62 -9.42
N MET A 277 6.05 8.69 -9.74
CA MET A 277 6.69 8.85 -11.04
C MET A 277 7.71 7.73 -11.29
N VAL A 278 8.66 7.53 -10.36
CA VAL A 278 9.72 6.52 -10.53
C VAL A 278 9.12 5.12 -10.56
N GLY A 279 8.24 4.78 -9.61
CA GLY A 279 7.63 3.47 -9.50
C GLY A 279 6.73 3.12 -10.67
N PHE A 280 5.89 4.06 -11.12
CA PHE A 280 5.00 3.85 -12.26
C PHE A 280 5.77 3.76 -13.58
N LEU A 281 6.71 4.67 -13.84
CA LEU A 281 7.53 4.62 -15.07
C LEU A 281 8.41 3.38 -15.09
N PHE A 282 8.97 3.00 -13.95
CA PHE A 282 9.69 1.74 -13.81
C PHE A 282 8.76 0.57 -14.11
N PHE A 283 7.56 0.51 -13.54
CA PHE A 283 6.60 -0.56 -13.84
C PHE A 283 6.24 -0.63 -15.33
N TRP A 284 5.86 0.49 -15.94
CA TRP A 284 5.44 0.60 -17.34
C TRP A 284 6.55 0.20 -18.32
N ARG A 285 7.82 0.50 -18.01
CA ARG A 285 8.97 0.02 -18.81
C ARG A 285 9.07 -1.51 -18.86
N GLY A 286 8.46 -2.23 -17.91
CA GLY A 286 8.44 -3.69 -17.86
C GLY A 286 7.19 -4.35 -18.43
N GLU A 287 6.24 -3.58 -18.97
CA GLU A 287 4.88 -4.03 -19.31
C GLU A 287 4.83 -5.29 -20.20
N GLU A 288 5.74 -5.39 -21.17
CA GLU A 288 5.80 -6.48 -22.15
C GLU A 288 6.21 -7.83 -21.53
N ASN A 289 6.94 -7.78 -20.41
CA ASN A 289 7.49 -8.98 -19.76
C ASN A 289 6.49 -9.66 -18.82
N TYR A 290 5.43 -8.96 -18.39
CA TYR A 290 4.45 -9.52 -17.46
C TYR A 290 3.51 -10.52 -18.11
N GLY A 291 3.42 -10.55 -19.44
CA GLY A 291 2.58 -11.50 -20.18
C GLY A 291 3.19 -12.90 -20.35
N ARG A 292 4.48 -13.08 -20.04
CA ARG A 292 5.23 -14.34 -20.26
C ARG A 292 5.18 -15.29 -19.06
N LEU A 293 4.08 -15.27 -18.30
CA LEU A 293 3.83 -16.07 -17.09
C LEU A 293 3.36 -17.50 -17.38
#